data_AF-A0A822F7G2-F1
#
_entry.id   AF-A0A822F7G2-F1
#
_cell.length_a   1.000
_cell.length_b   1.000
_cell.length_c   1.000
_cell.angle_alpha   90.00
_cell.angle_beta   90.00
_cell.angle_gamma   90.00
#
_symmetry.space_group_name_H-M   'P 1'
#
loop_
_entity.id
_entity.type
_entity.pdbx_description
1 polymer ?
#
loop_
_entity_poly.entity_id
_entity_poly.type
_entity_poly.pdbx_seq_one_letter_code
_entity_poly.pdbx_strand_id
1 'polypeptide(L)' 'MVYYRCNKAKLRGPQCSVSIYLLYHADHDKVTIYKTEAEHDHHVDKVRGIDENVNKCIEELYNDGIIKPKQIIRALQARK' A
#
# COMPACT_ATOMS: atom_id res chain seq x y z
N MET A 1 -10.00 -9.32 -15.94
CA MET A 1 -8.78 -8.55 -15.65
C MET A 1 -9.20 -7.29 -14.92
N VAL A 2 -8.67 -7.02 -13.72
CA VAL A 2 -9.04 -5.85 -12.92
C VAL A 2 -7.96 -4.77 -13.11
N TYR A 3 -8.37 -3.57 -13.49
CA TYR A 3 -7.48 -2.42 -13.67
C TYR A 3 -7.54 -1.52 -12.44
N TYR A 4 -6.39 -1.22 -11.84
CA TYR A 4 -6.30 -0.39 -10.64
C TYR A 4 -5.73 0.98 -10.98
N ARG A 5 -6.44 2.04 -10.58
CA ARG A 5 -5.93 3.41 -10.68
C ARG A 5 -5.07 3.73 -9.46
N CYS A 6 -3.95 4.41 -9.69
CA CYS A 6 -3.13 4.91 -8.60
C CYS A 6 -3.93 5.89 -7.71
N ASN A 7 -3.85 5.72 -6.39
CA ASN A 7 -4.52 6.57 -5.41
C ASN A 7 -3.84 7.94 -5.21
N LYS A 8 -2.68 8.17 -5.84
CA LYS A 8 -1.99 9.47 -5.91
C LYS A 8 -2.48 10.36 -7.04
N ALA A 9 -3.58 10.01 -7.69
CA ALA A 9 -4.30 10.93 -8.56
C ALA A 9 -4.89 12.09 -7.73
N LYS A 10 -4.32 13.29 -7.90
CA LYS A 10 -4.79 14.52 -7.24
C LYS A 10 -5.65 15.36 -8.19
N LEU A 11 -6.62 16.09 -7.64
CA LEU A 11 -7.41 17.06 -8.41
C LEU A 11 -6.53 18.20 -8.97
N ARG A 12 -5.50 18.60 -8.22
CA ARG A 12 -4.52 19.64 -8.59
C ARG A 12 -3.12 19.26 -8.10
N GLY A 13 -2.09 19.67 -8.85
CA GLY A 13 -0.67 19.40 -8.54
C GLY A 13 -0.08 18.18 -9.28
N PRO A 14 1.19 17.83 -9.01
CA PRO A 14 1.86 16.70 -9.64
C PRO A 14 1.07 15.41 -9.43
N GLN A 15 0.76 14.74 -10.54
CA GLN A 15 0.10 13.42 -10.56
C GLN A 15 1.14 12.34 -10.81
N CYS A 16 0.83 11.11 -10.39
CA CYS A 16 1.63 9.96 -10.75
C CYS A 16 1.68 9.81 -12.28
N SER A 17 2.88 9.55 -12.81
CA SER A 17 3.16 9.15 -14.19
C SER A 17 2.30 7.98 -14.69
N VAL A 18 1.89 7.06 -13.80
CA VAL A 18 0.96 5.96 -14.12
C VAL A 18 -0.46 6.48 -14.25
N SER A 19 -1.01 6.40 -15.45
CA SER A 19 -2.33 6.95 -15.78
C SER A 19 -3.18 5.94 -16.55
N ILE A 20 -4.49 6.00 -16.30
CA ILE A 20 -5.51 5.22 -17.00
C ILE A 20 -6.52 6.20 -17.60
N TYR A 21 -6.81 6.03 -18.88
CA TYR A 21 -7.78 6.83 -19.63
C TYR A 21 -8.90 5.93 -20.15
N LEU A 22 -10.12 6.45 -20.11
CA LEU A 22 -11.31 5.78 -20.60
C LEU A 22 -11.84 6.56 -21.80
N LEU A 23 -12.04 5.88 -22.92
CA LEU A 23 -12.73 6.42 -24.07
C LEU A 23 -14.11 5.77 -24.18
N TYR A 24 -15.14 6.60 -24.04
CA TYR A 24 -16.53 6.21 -24.30
C TYR A 24 -16.82 6.39 -25.78
N HIS A 25 -17.37 5.36 -26.39
CA HIS A 25 -17.74 5.36 -27.79
C HIS A 25 -19.24 5.62 -27.90
N ALA A 26 -19.64 6.60 -28.73
CA ALA A 26 -21.05 7.00 -28.84
C ALA A 26 -21.88 6.03 -29.70
N ASP A 27 -21.20 5.21 -30.50
CA ASP A 27 -21.77 4.27 -31.46
C ASP A 27 -21.96 2.87 -30.89
N HIS A 28 -21.39 2.56 -29.72
CA HIS A 28 -21.58 1.27 -29.07
C HIS A 28 -21.34 1.31 -27.54
N ASP A 29 -21.99 0.41 -26.81
CA ASP A 29 -21.91 0.30 -25.34
C ASP A 29 -20.60 -0.37 -24.84
N LYS A 30 -19.47 0.03 -25.42
CA LYS A 30 -18.14 -0.44 -25.01
C LYS A 30 -17.28 0.76 -24.62
N VAL A 31 -16.35 0.50 -23.71
CA VAL A 31 -15.35 1.47 -23.26
C VAL A 31 -13.97 0.94 -23.61
N THR A 32 -13.12 1.77 -24.22
CA THR A 32 -11.70 1.43 -24.41
C THR A 32 -10.88 2.00 -23.28
N ILE A 33 -10.00 1.16 -22.72
CA ILE A 33 -9.11 1.52 -21.63
C ILE A 33 -7.69 1.68 -22.21
N TYR A 34 -7.09 2.85 -22.01
CA TYR A 34 -5.69 3.10 -22.30
C TYR A 34 -4.93 3.22 -20.98
N LYS A 35 -3.76 2.58 -20.90
CA LYS A 35 -2.85 2.72 -19.76
C LYS A 35 -1.50 3.22 -20.25
N THR A 36 -0.83 4.05 -19.46
CA THR A 36 0.57 4.36 -19.71
C THR A 36 1.44 3.16 -19.29
N GLU A 37 2.57 2.98 -19.95
CA GLU A 37 3.58 1.98 -19.58
C GLU A 37 4.60 2.52 -18.56
N ALA A 38 4.35 3.72 -18.02
CA ALA A 38 5.23 4.33 -17.05
C ALA A 38 5.26 3.53 -15.73
N GLU A 39 6.39 3.61 -15.03
CA GLU A 39 6.49 3.18 -13.63
C GLU A 39 5.97 4.27 -12.69
N HIS A 40 5.62 3.90 -11.46
CA HIS A 40 5.26 4.86 -10.42
C HIS A 40 6.47 5.74 -10.06
N ASP A 41 6.27 7.05 -10.15
CA ASP A 41 7.24 8.09 -9.79
C ASP A 41 7.19 8.50 -8.31
N HIS A 42 6.46 7.75 -7.48
CA HIS A 42 6.35 8.00 -6.05
C HIS A 42 6.53 6.71 -5.26
N HIS A 43 7.13 6.82 -4.08
CA HIS A 43 7.17 5.72 -3.14
C HIS A 43 5.78 5.41 -2.59
N VAL A 44 5.61 4.19 -2.07
CA VAL A 44 4.41 3.82 -1.31
C VAL A 44 4.48 4.56 0.03
N ASP A 45 3.96 5.79 0.07
CA ASP A 45 4.09 6.73 1.20
C ASP A 45 3.59 6.21 2.56
N LYS A 46 2.93 5.05 2.60
CA LYS A 46 2.55 4.36 3.82
C LYS A 46 2.66 2.86 3.61
N VAL A 47 3.78 2.27 3.99
CA VAL A 47 3.78 0.85 4.37
C VAL A 47 2.82 0.75 5.56
N ARG A 48 1.60 0.27 5.30
CA ARG A 48 0.65 -0.03 6.36
C ARG A 48 1.09 -1.33 7.00
N GLY A 49 1.20 -1.33 8.32
CA GLY A 49 1.60 -2.52 9.06
C GLY A 49 2.59 -2.18 10.16
N ILE A 50 2.94 -3.22 10.90
CA ILE A 50 4.00 -3.19 11.89
C ILE A 50 5.33 -3.34 11.13
N ASP A 51 6.35 -2.58 11.53
CA ASP A 51 7.71 -2.70 10.98
C ASP A 51 8.18 -4.16 11.06
N GLU A 52 8.87 -4.63 10.02
CA GLU A 52 9.27 -6.04 9.92
C GLU A 52 10.18 -6.47 11.08
N ASN A 53 11.02 -5.57 11.61
CA ASN A 53 11.83 -5.87 12.79
C ASN A 53 10.97 -6.01 14.04
N VAL A 54 9.91 -5.20 14.16
CA VAL A 54 8.97 -5.30 15.28
C VAL A 54 8.17 -6.61 15.19
N ASN A 55 7.80 -7.06 13.99
CA ASN A 55 7.17 -8.38 13.80
C ASN A 55 8.10 -9.53 14.25
N LYS A 56 9.38 -9.49 13.86
CA LYS A 56 10.37 -10.48 14.32
C LYS A 56 10.51 -10.49 15.85
N CYS A 57 10.56 -9.32 16.48
CA CYS A 57 10.58 -9.24 17.94
C CYS A 57 9.31 -9.80 18.59
N ILE A 58 8.14 -9.62 17.97
CA ILE A 58 6.90 -10.22 18.47
C ILE A 58 6.98 -11.75 18.40
N GLU A 59 7.48 -12.31 17.29
CA GLU A 59 7.66 -13.77 17.14
C GLU A 59 8.65 -14.34 18.16
N GLU A 60 9.79 -13.67 18.40
CA GLU A 60 10.74 -14.02 19.46
C GLU A 60 10.06 -14.07 20.83
N LEU A 61 9.28 -13.04 21.17
CA LEU A 61 8.57 -12.96 22.45
C LEU A 61 7.54 -14.10 22.60
N TYR A 62 6.89 -14.52 21.51
CA TYR A 62 6.02 -15.69 21.52
C TYR A 62 6.80 -16.98 21.79
N ASN A 63 7.95 -17.15 21.15
CA ASN A 63 8.83 -18.31 21.35
C ASN A 63 9.42 -18.35 22.78
N ASP A 64 9.66 -17.18 23.38
CA ASP A 64 10.09 -17.03 24.78
C ASP A 64 8.94 -17.25 25.80
N GLY A 65 7.72 -17.56 25.33
CA GLY A 65 6.55 -17.82 26.17
C GLY A 65 5.79 -16.57 26.62
N ILE A 66 6.16 -15.39 26.14
CA ILE A 66 5.47 -14.12 26.42
C ILE A 66 4.30 -13.97 25.43
N ILE A 67 3.20 -14.64 25.75
CA ILE A 67 2.01 -14.70 24.88
C ILE A 67 1.01 -13.57 25.11
N LYS A 68 1.06 -12.88 26.26
CA LYS A 68 0.04 -11.88 26.64
C LYS A 68 0.32 -10.54 25.94
N PRO A 69 -0.66 -9.95 25.23
CA PRO A 69 -0.45 -8.71 24.47
C PRO A 69 0.12 -7.55 25.29
N LYS A 70 -0.34 -7.35 26.54
CA LYS A 70 0.17 -6.29 27.42
C LYS A 70 1.64 -6.49 27.80
N GLN A 71 2.11 -7.74 27.91
CA GLN A 71 3.51 -8.04 28.21
C GLN A 71 4.39 -7.83 26.97
N ILE A 72 3.90 -8.23 25.79
CA ILE A 72 4.57 -7.97 24.51
C ILE A 72 4.77 -6.46 24.31
N ILE A 73 3.71 -5.66 24.51
CA ILE A 73 3.81 -4.19 24.39
C ILE A 73 4.85 -3.61 25.36
N ARG A 74 4.87 -4.07 26.62
CA ARG A 74 5.87 -3.62 27.60
C ARG A 74 7.29 -4.01 27.20
N ALA A 75 7.49 -5.22 26.71
CA ALA A 75 8.79 -5.70 26.25
C ALA A 75 9.28 -4.90 25.04
N LEU A 76 8.41 -4.61 24.08
CA LEU A 76 8.72 -3.77 22.92
C LEU A 76 9.05 -2.32 23.32
N GLN A 77 8.35 -1.77 24.31
CA GLN A 77 8.65 -0.43 24.83
C GLN A 77 9.98 -0.36 25.57
N ALA A 78 10.38 -1.43 26.25
CA ALA A 78 11.64 -1.50 26.99
C ALA A 78 12.88 -1.72 26.09
N ARG A 79 12.69 -2.17 24.85
CA ARG A 79 13.76 -2.36 23.84
C ARG A 79 14.03 -1.10 23.00
N LYS A 80 13.26 -0.03 23.19
CA LYS A 80 13.42 1.27 22.55
C LYS A 80 14.43 2.13 23.31
#